data_AF-A0A1J5P6R2-F1
#
_entry.id   AF-A0A1J5P6R2-F1
#
_cell.length_a   1.000
_cell.length_b   1.000
_cell.length_c   1.000
_cell.angle_alpha   90.00
_cell.angle_beta   90.00
_cell.angle_gamma   90.00
#
_symmetry.space_group_name_H-M   'P 1'
#
loop_
_entity.id
_entity.type
_entity.pdbx_description
1 polymer ?
#
loop_
_entity_poly.entity_id
_entity_poly.type
_entity_poly.pdbx_seq_one_letter_code
_entity_poly.pdbx_strand_id
1 'polypeptide(L)'
;MNALLASGCLPNLQQAVEIDGKSYWDGAFAANPAVFPLLYECASQDTLLVLLSPSSLGPTPRTAQDIRQRALELAFTTPFMREMHMIAQARAFVAASALRIGRLERRVMRARFHLIEADGLMGQFAAETRITPHLPFLERLRDLGREQARVWLDRHGRRLGRESSLDLSALFG
;
A
#
# COMPACT_ATOMS: atom_id res chain seq x y z
N MET A 1 -14.54 -14.79 5.51
CA MET A 1 -14.55 -15.08 4.07
C MET A 1 -15.10 -13.91 3.26
N ASN A 2 -16.17 -13.24 3.71
CA ASN A 2 -16.82 -12.15 2.95
C ASN A 2 -15.97 -10.86 2.80
N ALA A 3 -15.14 -10.51 3.79
CA ALA A 3 -14.25 -9.34 3.72
C ALA A 3 -13.17 -9.44 2.63
N LEU A 4 -12.73 -10.67 2.31
CA LEU A 4 -11.71 -10.92 1.28
C LEU A 4 -12.28 -10.81 -0.14
N LEU A 5 -13.56 -11.17 -0.31
CA LEU A 5 -14.29 -11.02 -1.57
C LEU A 5 -14.60 -9.55 -1.87
N ALA A 6 -14.96 -8.77 -0.85
CA ALA A 6 -15.18 -7.33 -1.00
C ALA A 6 -13.90 -6.60 -1.44
N SER A 7 -12.72 -6.97 -0.92
CA SER A 7 -11.41 -6.33 -1.20
C SER A 7 -10.84 -6.57 -2.60
N GLY A 8 -11.52 -7.32 -3.48
CA GLY A 8 -11.06 -7.65 -4.84
C GLY A 8 -11.93 -7.08 -5.96
N CYS A 9 -13.01 -6.36 -5.63
CA CYS A 9 -14.00 -5.92 -6.60
C CYS A 9 -13.62 -4.59 -7.26
N LEU A 10 -12.75 -4.64 -8.28
CA LEU A 10 -12.55 -3.50 -9.17
C LEU A 10 -13.93 -3.05 -9.72
N PRO A 11 -14.43 -1.85 -9.36
CA PRO A 11 -15.83 -1.47 -9.60
C PRO A 11 -16.21 -1.32 -11.08
N ASN A 12 -15.23 -1.40 -11.98
CA ASN A 12 -15.45 -1.39 -13.42
C ASN A 12 -15.53 -2.80 -14.05
N LEU A 13 -15.39 -3.86 -13.26
CA LEU A 13 -15.38 -5.26 -13.71
C LEU A 13 -16.36 -6.16 -12.94
N GLN A 14 -16.78 -5.79 -11.72
CA GLN A 14 -17.56 -6.68 -10.85
C GLN A 14 -18.66 -5.92 -10.08
N GLN A 15 -19.83 -6.57 -9.96
CA GLN A 15 -20.97 -6.07 -9.19
C GLN A 15 -20.63 -5.97 -7.69
N ALA A 16 -21.26 -5.04 -6.99
CA ALA A 16 -21.15 -4.89 -5.54
C ALA A 16 -21.51 -6.20 -4.83
N VAL A 17 -20.77 -6.55 -3.76
CA VAL A 17 -21.08 -7.71 -2.92
C VAL A 17 -21.99 -7.23 -1.79
N GLU A 18 -23.16 -7.84 -1.63
CA GLU A 18 -24.01 -7.60 -0.46
C GLU A 18 -23.56 -8.45 0.73
N ILE A 19 -23.34 -7.79 1.87
CA ILE A 19 -23.11 -8.43 3.16
C ILE A 19 -24.07 -7.77 4.14
N ASP A 20 -24.90 -8.56 4.84
CA ASP A 20 -25.85 -8.08 5.84
C ASP A 20 -26.78 -6.94 5.36
N GLY A 21 -27.25 -7.01 4.11
CA GLY A 21 -28.18 -6.03 3.52
C GLY A 21 -27.53 -4.68 3.16
N LYS A 22 -26.20 -4.59 3.16
CA LYS A 22 -25.45 -3.42 2.70
C LYS A 22 -24.61 -3.79 1.49
N SER A 23 -24.63 -2.95 0.46
CA SER A 23 -23.81 -3.11 -0.73
C SER A 23 -22.38 -2.63 -0.46
N TYR A 24 -21.41 -3.51 -0.66
CA TYR A 24 -19.98 -3.21 -0.52
C TYR A 24 -19.29 -3.23 -1.89
N TRP A 25 -18.49 -2.20 -2.15
CA TRP A 25 -17.51 -2.16 -3.23
C TRP A 25 -16.10 -2.33 -2.65
N ASP A 26 -15.10 -2.52 -3.51
CA ASP A 26 -13.70 -2.64 -3.07
C ASP A 26 -13.28 -1.49 -2.18
N GLY A 27 -12.88 -1.85 -0.94
CA GLY A 27 -12.37 -0.95 0.07
C GLY A 27 -11.12 -0.19 -0.37
N ALA A 28 -10.53 -0.55 -1.51
CA ALA A 28 -9.42 0.16 -2.09
C ALA A 28 -9.74 1.61 -2.52
N PHE A 29 -11.01 2.00 -2.68
CA PHE A 29 -11.39 3.42 -2.80
C PHE A 29 -11.38 4.19 -1.46
N ALA A 30 -11.52 3.49 -0.33
CA ALA A 30 -11.50 4.10 1.00
C ALA A 30 -10.07 4.20 1.55
N ALA A 31 -9.31 3.10 1.49
CA ALA A 31 -7.87 3.06 1.76
C ALA A 31 -7.29 1.70 1.35
N ASN A 32 -6.29 1.68 0.46
CA ASN A 32 -5.50 0.47 0.17
C ASN A 32 -4.01 0.78 -0.05
N PRO A 33 -3.13 0.38 0.88
CA PRO A 33 -3.45 -0.18 2.21
C PRO A 33 -3.86 0.92 3.20
N ALA A 34 -4.74 0.61 4.15
CA ALA A 34 -4.97 1.43 5.34
C ALA A 34 -3.85 1.20 6.36
N VAL A 35 -3.21 2.26 6.85
CA VAL A 35 -1.97 2.18 7.64
C VAL A 35 -2.17 2.58 9.10
N PHE A 36 -3.04 3.54 9.38
CA PHE A 36 -3.31 4.04 10.72
C PHE A 36 -3.84 2.96 11.67
N PRO A 37 -4.73 2.04 11.26
CA PRO A 37 -5.13 0.93 12.12
C PRO A 37 -3.95 0.04 12.52
N LEU A 38 -3.01 -0.22 11.59
CA LEU A 38 -1.80 -1.00 11.88
C LEU A 38 -0.91 -0.28 12.90
N LEU A 39 -0.76 1.04 12.75
CA LEU A 39 -0.01 1.86 13.71
C LEU A 39 -0.70 1.89 15.08
N TYR A 40 -2.02 2.08 15.12
CA TYR A 40 -2.75 2.38 16.35
C TYR A 40 -3.13 1.12 17.14
N GLU A 41 -3.54 0.05 16.46
CA GLU A 41 -4.17 -1.12 17.07
C GLU A 41 -3.21 -2.33 17.21
N CYS A 42 -2.25 -2.52 16.30
CA CYS A 42 -1.39 -3.70 16.32
C CYS A 42 -0.28 -3.63 17.39
N ALA A 43 -0.02 -4.73 18.11
CA ALA A 43 1.06 -4.74 19.12
C ALA A 43 2.46 -4.53 18.51
N SER A 44 2.66 -4.96 17.26
CA SER A 44 3.89 -4.72 16.51
C SER A 44 4.15 -3.23 16.34
N GLN A 45 5.42 -2.85 16.38
CA GLN A 45 5.88 -1.51 16.00
C GLN A 45 6.35 -1.48 14.55
N ASP A 46 6.59 -2.63 13.92
CA ASP A 46 7.05 -2.76 12.54
C ASP A 46 5.85 -3.00 11.62
N THR A 47 5.74 -2.17 10.59
CA THR A 47 4.76 -2.28 9.50
C THR A 47 5.50 -2.45 8.18
N LEU A 48 5.28 -3.58 7.50
CA LEU A 48 5.80 -3.87 6.17
C LEU A 48 4.78 -3.52 5.10
N LEU A 49 5.10 -2.52 4.30
CA LEU A 49 4.33 -2.07 3.15
C LEU A 49 4.81 -2.85 1.91
N VAL A 50 3.87 -3.42 1.17
CA VAL A 50 4.14 -4.10 -0.11
C VAL A 50 3.33 -3.39 -1.17
N LEU A 51 3.99 -2.57 -1.99
CA LEU A 51 3.33 -1.73 -2.99
C LEU A 51 3.56 -2.32 -4.39
N LEU A 52 2.46 -2.63 -5.07
CA LEU A 52 2.45 -3.22 -6.41
C LEU A 52 2.51 -2.15 -7.51
N SER A 53 1.92 -0.98 -7.27
CA SER A 53 1.89 0.11 -8.23
C SER A 53 3.20 0.91 -8.19
N PRO A 54 3.78 1.27 -9.34
CA PRO A 54 4.96 2.13 -9.37
C PRO A 54 4.63 3.52 -8.83
N SER A 55 5.56 4.12 -8.10
CA SER A 55 5.46 5.49 -7.56
C SER A 55 5.51 6.57 -8.65
N SER A 56 5.99 6.25 -9.86
CA SER A 56 6.02 7.18 -10.99
C SER A 56 4.75 7.09 -11.83
N LEU A 57 4.02 8.20 -11.90
CA LEU A 57 2.96 8.38 -12.89
C LEU A 57 3.60 8.46 -14.29
N GLY A 58 3.30 7.48 -15.15
CA GLY A 58 3.74 7.46 -16.55
C GLY A 58 3.23 8.66 -17.37
N PRO A 59 3.44 8.68 -18.69
CA PRO A 59 3.13 9.84 -19.55
C PRO A 59 1.68 10.32 -19.41
N THR A 60 1.44 11.60 -19.70
CA THR A 60 0.12 12.21 -19.63
C THR A 60 -0.88 11.41 -20.47
N PRO A 61 -1.99 10.92 -19.88
CA PRO A 61 -2.99 10.15 -20.61
C PRO A 61 -3.62 11.00 -21.71
N ARG A 62 -3.80 10.43 -22.91
CA ARG A 62 -4.36 11.16 -24.08
C ARG A 62 -5.68 10.59 -24.58
N THR A 63 -6.02 9.35 -24.23
CA THR A 63 -7.30 8.73 -24.59
C THR A 63 -8.26 8.68 -23.40
N ALA A 64 -9.56 8.58 -23.66
CA ALA A 64 -10.56 8.42 -22.61
C ALA A 64 -10.31 7.16 -21.75
N GLN A 65 -9.79 6.09 -22.37
CA GLN A 65 -9.42 4.86 -21.68
C GLN A 65 -8.24 5.09 -20.72
N ASP A 66 -7.20 5.79 -21.18
CA ASP A 66 -6.04 6.12 -20.35
C ASP A 66 -6.42 7.04 -19.18
N ILE A 67 -7.30 8.02 -19.43
CA ILE A 67 -7.80 8.94 -18.40
C ILE A 67 -8.55 8.15 -17.32
N ARG A 68 -9.45 7.24 -17.73
CA ARG A 68 -10.20 6.39 -16.78
C ARG A 68 -9.25 5.50 -15.98
N GLN A 69 -8.27 4.88 -16.64
CA GLN A 69 -7.27 4.03 -15.98
C GLN A 69 -6.45 4.83 -14.97
N ARG A 70 -6.00 6.04 -15.34
CA ARG A 70 -5.26 6.94 -14.45
C ARG A 70 -6.10 7.40 -13.27
N ALA A 71 -7.38 7.73 -13.49
CA ALA A 71 -8.29 8.13 -12.42
C ALA A 71 -8.48 7.00 -11.40
N LEU A 72 -8.57 5.75 -11.85
CA LEU A 72 -8.62 4.58 -10.97
C LEU A 72 -7.32 4.42 -10.17
N GLU A 73 -6.16 4.49 -10.84
CA GLU A 73 -4.85 4.39 -10.18
C GLU A 73 -4.68 5.45 -9.09
N LEU A 74 -5.08 6.69 -9.39
CA LEU A 74 -5.07 7.79 -8.43
C LEU A 74 -6.05 7.55 -7.28
N ALA A 75 -7.26 7.06 -7.56
CA ALA A 75 -8.25 6.76 -6.52
C ALA A 75 -7.75 5.70 -5.54
N PHE A 76 -6.99 4.71 -6.01
CA PHE A 76 -6.40 3.68 -5.17
C PHE A 76 -5.17 4.17 -4.37
N THR A 77 -4.37 5.06 -4.95
CA THR A 77 -3.08 5.47 -4.35
C THR A 77 -3.22 6.68 -3.42
N THR A 78 -4.13 7.61 -3.73
CA THR A 78 -4.28 8.89 -3.00
C THR A 78 -4.60 8.72 -1.51
N PRO A 79 -5.53 7.84 -1.09
CA PRO A 79 -5.82 7.66 0.33
C PRO A 79 -4.60 7.20 1.13
N PHE A 80 -3.86 6.22 0.61
CA PHE A 80 -2.61 5.74 1.19
C PHE A 80 -1.58 6.87 1.31
N MET A 81 -1.32 7.60 0.22
CA MET A 81 -0.36 8.72 0.23
C MET A 81 -0.73 9.78 1.27
N ARG A 82 -2.02 10.12 1.37
CA ARG A 82 -2.52 11.09 2.35
C ARG A 82 -2.29 10.59 3.78
N GLU A 83 -2.56 9.32 4.04
CA GLU A 83 -2.35 8.72 5.36
C GLU A 83 -0.88 8.70 5.75
N MET A 84 0.00 8.31 4.83
CA MET A 84 1.45 8.35 5.04
C MET A 84 1.97 9.77 5.29
N HIS A 85 1.47 10.76 4.55
CA HIS A 85 1.79 12.17 4.75
C HIS A 85 1.35 12.65 6.14
N MET A 86 0.13 12.33 6.56
CA MET A 86 -0.37 12.68 7.90
C MET A 86 0.48 12.02 9.00
N ILE A 87 0.90 10.77 8.82
CA ILE A 87 1.79 10.08 9.77
C ILE A 87 3.17 10.76 9.82
N ALA A 88 3.74 11.14 8.67
CA ALA A 88 5.02 11.84 8.60
C ALA A 88 4.96 13.21 9.30
N GLN A 89 3.91 14.00 9.05
CA GLN A 89 3.68 15.27 9.72
C GLN A 89 3.46 15.12 11.23
N ALA A 90 2.64 14.14 11.66
CA ALA A 90 2.43 13.87 13.07
C ALA A 90 3.75 13.48 13.77
N ARG A 91 4.59 12.68 13.10
CA ARG A 91 5.92 12.32 13.61
C ARG A 91 6.83 13.54 13.74
N ALA A 92 6.87 14.42 12.75
CA ALA A 92 7.64 15.66 12.80
C ALA A 92 7.16 16.59 13.93
N PHE A 93 5.84 16.74 14.08
CA PHE A 93 5.23 17.53 15.14
C PHE A 93 5.58 17.00 16.53
N VAL A 94 5.43 15.69 16.76
CA VAL A 94 5.77 15.04 18.04
C VAL A 94 7.29 15.03 18.29
N ALA A 95 8.11 14.99 17.23
CA ALA A 95 9.55 15.10 17.34
C ALA A 95 9.97 16.46 17.91
N ALA A 96 9.28 17.53 17.52
CA ALA A 96 9.52 18.91 17.97
C ALA A 96 8.95 19.23 19.37
N SER A 97 8.05 18.40 19.91
CA SER A 97 7.49 18.58 21.26
C SER A 97 8.47 18.17 22.35
N ALA A 98 8.61 19.01 23.39
CA ALA A 98 9.46 18.76 24.56
C ALA A 98 8.90 17.65 25.49
N LEU A 99 7.59 17.40 25.44
CA LEU A 99 6.91 16.41 26.28
C LEU A 99 6.12 15.44 25.40
N ARG A 100 6.42 14.14 25.53
CA ARG A 100 5.76 13.04 24.80
C ARG A 100 5.02 12.12 25.78
N ILE A 101 3.90 12.61 26.29
CA ILE A 101 3.18 11.97 27.40
C ILE A 101 2.05 11.07 26.85
N GLY A 102 1.50 11.41 25.68
CA GLY A 102 0.39 10.71 25.06
C GLY A 102 0.72 9.28 24.61
N ARG A 103 -0.27 8.38 24.71
CA ARG A 103 -0.16 7.01 24.16
C ARG A 103 0.07 7.06 22.65
N LEU A 104 -0.65 7.92 21.93
CA LEU A 104 -0.53 8.07 20.47
C LEU A 104 0.84 8.64 20.07
N GLU A 105 1.33 9.66 20.77
CA GLU A 105 2.65 10.26 20.52
C GLU A 105 3.77 9.21 20.62
N ARG A 106 3.74 8.40 21.68
CA ARG A 106 4.68 7.28 21.85
C ARG A 106 4.53 6.22 20.76
N ARG A 107 3.31 5.96 20.29
CA ARG A 107 3.01 5.03 19.20
C ARG A 107 3.63 5.50 17.89
N VAL A 108 3.34 6.75 17.49
CA VAL A 108 3.82 7.37 16.26
C VAL A 108 5.35 7.43 16.24
N MET A 109 5.99 7.77 17.37
CA MET A 109 7.45 7.85 17.45
C MET A 109 8.16 6.49 17.43
N ARG A 110 7.47 5.41 17.83
CA ARG A 110 8.03 4.04 17.84
C ARG A 110 7.70 3.26 16.57
N ALA A 111 6.77 3.74 15.76
CA ALA A 111 6.39 3.09 14.51
C ALA A 111 7.58 3.03 13.54
N ARG A 112 7.86 1.82 13.06
CA ARG A 112 8.89 1.51 12.08
C ARG A 112 8.22 1.05 10.80
N PHE A 113 8.62 1.66 9.70
CA PHE A 113 8.05 1.38 8.39
C PHE A 113 9.09 0.75 7.49
N HIS A 114 8.62 -0.27 6.79
CA HIS A 114 9.39 -1.04 5.83
C HIS A 114 8.65 -1.06 4.52
N LEU A 115 9.37 -1.14 3.41
CA LEU A 115 8.78 -1.07 2.09
C LEU A 115 9.45 -2.08 1.15
N ILE A 116 8.62 -2.88 0.50
CA ILE A 116 8.95 -3.67 -0.69
C ILE A 116 8.18 -3.06 -1.85
N GLU A 117 8.90 -2.44 -2.79
CA GLU A 117 8.32 -1.94 -4.05
C GLU A 117 8.52 -2.97 -5.15
N ALA A 118 7.51 -3.13 -5.99
CA ALA A 118 7.59 -3.92 -7.21
C ALA A 118 8.20 -3.11 -8.38
N ASP A 119 9.32 -2.43 -8.16
CA ASP A 119 9.89 -1.56 -9.19
C ASP A 119 10.46 -2.38 -10.38
N GLY A 120 10.24 -1.90 -11.60
CA GLY A 120 10.68 -2.52 -12.86
C GLY A 120 10.02 -3.84 -13.29
N LEU A 121 9.38 -4.58 -12.39
CA LEU A 121 8.75 -5.88 -12.68
C LEU A 121 7.33 -5.76 -13.22
N MET A 122 6.51 -4.84 -12.68
CA MET A 122 5.11 -4.70 -13.09
C MET A 122 4.92 -3.93 -14.39
N GLY A 123 5.82 -3.01 -14.73
CA GLY A 123 5.76 -2.25 -16.00
C GLY A 123 5.92 -3.12 -17.25
N GLN A 124 6.43 -4.34 -17.11
CA GLN A 124 6.62 -5.30 -18.20
C GLN A 124 5.42 -6.22 -18.42
N PHE A 125 4.50 -6.31 -17.46
CA PHE A 125 3.28 -7.10 -17.60
C PHE A 125 2.16 -6.20 -18.12
N ALA A 126 2.13 -6.05 -19.45
CA ALA A 126 1.13 -5.27 -20.16
C ALA A 126 -0.31 -5.57 -19.70
N ALA A 127 -1.19 -4.58 -19.86
CA ALA A 127 -2.59 -4.55 -19.49
C ALA A 127 -3.44 -5.73 -20.03
N GLU A 128 -2.89 -6.52 -20.94
CA GLU A 128 -3.51 -7.63 -21.66
C GLU A 128 -3.67 -8.90 -20.80
N THR A 129 -2.83 -9.10 -19.77
CA THR A 129 -2.89 -10.31 -18.91
C THR A 129 -3.99 -10.27 -17.84
N ARG A 130 -4.72 -9.15 -17.71
CA ARG A 130 -5.72 -8.94 -16.64
C ARG A 130 -7.05 -9.68 -16.84
N ILE A 131 -7.23 -10.37 -17.97
CA ILE A 131 -8.54 -10.87 -18.42
C ILE A 131 -8.68 -12.40 -18.34
N THR A 132 -7.61 -13.16 -18.08
CA THR A 132 -7.72 -14.63 -17.92
C THR A 132 -6.78 -15.16 -16.83
N PRO A 133 -7.29 -15.88 -15.82
CA PRO A 133 -6.44 -16.54 -14.82
C PRO A 133 -5.63 -17.65 -15.50
N HIS A 134 -4.37 -17.36 -15.79
CA HIS A 134 -3.42 -18.31 -16.37
C HIS A 134 -2.46 -18.79 -15.28
N LEU A 135 -2.55 -20.07 -14.89
CA LEU A 135 -1.79 -20.60 -13.75
C LEU A 135 -0.27 -20.37 -13.87
N PRO A 136 0.40 -20.64 -15.01
CA PRO A 136 1.83 -20.34 -15.15
C PRO A 136 2.17 -18.85 -14.96
N PHE A 137 1.24 -17.95 -15.27
CA PHE A 137 1.43 -16.52 -15.04
C PHE A 137 1.34 -16.19 -13.54
N LEU A 138 0.37 -16.75 -12.82
CA LEU A 138 0.25 -16.59 -11.37
C LEU A 138 1.46 -17.17 -10.62
N GLU A 139 1.98 -18.32 -11.06
CA GLU A 139 3.20 -18.91 -10.51
C GLU A 139 4.42 -18.01 -10.73
N ARG A 140 4.53 -17.43 -11.93
CA ARG A 140 5.58 -16.44 -12.21
C ARG A 140 5.47 -15.21 -11.30
N LEU A 141 4.27 -14.67 -11.08
CA LEU A 141 4.06 -13.55 -10.16
C LEU A 141 4.43 -13.91 -8.72
N ARG A 142 4.07 -15.11 -8.26
CA ARG A 142 4.44 -15.63 -6.95
C ARG A 142 5.95 -15.71 -6.78
N ASP A 143 6.64 -16.26 -7.78
CA ASP A 143 8.08 -16.49 -7.72
C ASP A 143 8.86 -15.15 -7.75
N LEU A 144 8.39 -14.19 -8.55
CA LEU A 144 8.90 -12.82 -8.53
C LEU A 144 8.71 -12.15 -7.16
N GLY A 145 7.55 -12.30 -6.54
CA GLY A 145 7.29 -11.77 -5.20
C GLY A 145 8.23 -12.36 -4.14
N ARG A 146 8.49 -13.67 -4.20
CA ARG A 146 9.44 -14.34 -3.30
C ARG A 146 10.86 -13.82 -3.49
N GLU A 147 11.29 -13.63 -4.73
CA GLU A 147 12.63 -13.12 -5.03
C GLU A 147 12.80 -11.69 -4.53
N GLN A 148 11.81 -10.81 -4.75
CA GLN A 148 11.84 -9.44 -4.21
C GLN A 148 11.86 -9.42 -2.68
N ALA A 149 11.07 -10.27 -2.02
CA ALA A 149 11.11 -10.39 -0.57
C ALA A 149 12.47 -10.87 -0.06
N ARG A 150 13.12 -11.81 -0.77
CA ARG A 150 14.46 -12.31 -0.44
C ARG A 150 15.52 -11.22 -0.56
N VAL A 151 15.53 -10.48 -1.68
CA VAL A 151 16.41 -9.33 -1.89
C VAL A 151 16.21 -8.28 -0.79
N TRP A 152 14.96 -8.00 -0.42
CA TRP A 152 14.64 -7.08 0.64
C TRP A 152 15.16 -7.57 2.01
N LEU A 153 14.96 -8.84 2.34
CA LEU A 153 15.44 -9.45 3.60
C LEU A 153 16.97 -9.40 3.69
N ASP A 154 17.68 -9.67 2.60
CA ASP A 154 19.14 -9.62 2.56
C ASP A 154 19.65 -8.19 2.81
N ARG A 155 18.95 -7.18 2.28
CA ARG A 155 19.31 -5.76 2.40
C ARG A 155 18.89 -5.14 3.73
N HIS A 156 17.70 -5.47 4.22
CA HIS A 156 17.02 -4.73 5.29
C HIS A 156 16.54 -5.60 6.46
N GLY A 157 16.59 -6.93 6.36
CA GLY A 157 16.06 -7.84 7.39
C GLY A 157 16.65 -7.61 8.78
N ARG A 158 17.91 -7.17 8.87
CA ARG A 158 18.57 -6.81 10.14
C ARG A 158 17.98 -5.57 10.82
N ARG A 159 17.19 -4.76 10.11
CA ARG A 159 16.53 -3.56 10.62
C ARG A 159 15.20 -3.87 11.31
N LEU A 160 14.58 -5.01 11.03
CA LEU A 160 13.32 -5.43 11.64
C LEU A 160 13.42 -5.39 13.17
N GLY A 161 12.47 -4.73 13.82
CA GLY A 161 12.45 -4.58 15.27
C GLY A 161 13.39 -3.49 15.82
N ARG A 162 14.22 -2.87 14.97
CA ARG A 162 15.26 -1.92 15.38
C ARG A 162 15.05 -0.53 14.79
N GLU A 163 14.90 -0.44 13.47
CA GLU A 163 14.76 0.82 12.75
C GLU A 163 13.96 0.64 11.45
N SER A 164 13.40 1.72 10.91
CA SER A 164 12.73 1.68 9.61
C SER A 164 13.71 1.34 8.47
N SER A 165 13.25 0.61 7.46
CA SER A 165 13.98 0.56 6.17
C SER A 165 13.58 1.70 5.24
N LEU A 166 12.51 2.41 5.57
CA LEU A 166 11.91 3.51 4.83
C LEU A 166 12.15 4.86 5.54
N ASP A 167 12.57 5.88 4.80
CA ASP A 167 12.54 7.26 5.30
C ASP A 167 11.18 7.90 4.97
N LEU A 168 10.31 7.95 5.98
CA LEU A 168 8.98 8.54 5.83
C LEU A 168 9.01 10.03 5.52
N SER A 169 9.96 10.76 6.10
CA SER A 169 10.03 12.22 5.92
C SER A 169 10.58 12.56 4.54
N ALA A 170 11.53 11.79 4.04
CA ALA A 170 12.03 12.00 2.67
C ALA A 170 10.99 11.67 1.59
N LEU A 171 10.12 10.68 1.83
CA LEU A 171 9.17 10.20 0.82
C LEU A 171 7.78 10.81 0.91
N PHE A 172 7.35 11.23 2.10
CA PHE A 172 6.00 11.74 2.34
C PHE A 172 5.97 13.01 3.20
N GLY A 173 7.13 13.58 3.56
CA GLY A 173 7.22 14.81 4.36
C GLY A 173 6.91 16.09 3.59
#